data_AF-A0A382VDA9-F1
#
_entry.id   AF-A0A382VDA9-F1
#
_cell.length_a   1.000
_cell.length_b   1.000
_cell.length_c   1.000
_cell.angle_alpha   90.00
_cell.angle_beta   90.00
_cell.angle_gamma   90.00
#
_symmetry.space_group_name_H-M   'P 1'
#
loop_
_entity.id
_entity.type
_entity.pdbx_description
1 polymer ?
#
loop_
_entity_poly.entity_id
_entity_poly.type
_entity_poly.pdbx_seq_one_letter_code
_entity_poly.pdbx_strand_id
1 'polypeptide(L)'
;MNQKNSLGLDKCFLDTNDPIELFKTWFNEAKKTEPNDPNAFSLATADSKGFPSVRIVLLKDYNKNRFIFYSNLNSQKSLSIKENPKGEMCFYWKSLSRQIRISGPISQVSDQEADDYYNTRPYGSKIGAWASKQSQVLQNRQDLKNLFIESKKKYSEEQ
;
A
#
# COMPACT_ATOMS: atom_id res chain seq x y z
N MET A 1 12.96 14.57 17.12
CA MET A 1 12.31 15.60 17.97
C MET A 1 11.69 16.60 17.02
N ASN A 2 10.36 16.66 16.94
CA ASN A 2 9.66 17.70 16.18
C ASN A 2 9.75 19.00 16.99
N GLN A 3 10.88 19.71 16.88
CA GLN A 3 10.98 21.05 17.46
C GLN A 3 10.02 21.97 16.71
N LYS A 4 9.24 22.77 17.46
CA LYS A 4 8.35 23.80 16.90
C LYS A 4 9.12 24.67 15.90
N ASN A 5 8.47 25.06 14.81
CA ASN A 5 9.07 25.88 13.74
C ASN A 5 9.21 27.34 14.19
N SER A 6 9.75 27.56 15.39
CA SER A 6 9.85 28.87 16.05
C SER A 6 10.74 29.86 15.29
N LEU A 7 11.54 29.37 14.34
CA LEU A 7 12.40 30.18 13.48
C LEU A 7 11.84 30.36 12.06
N GLY A 8 10.71 29.73 11.72
CA GLY A 8 10.14 29.76 10.36
C GLY A 8 11.02 29.12 9.27
N LEU A 9 12.14 28.50 9.68
CA LEU A 9 13.16 27.93 8.80
C LEU A 9 12.74 26.60 8.19
N ASP A 10 11.75 25.93 8.79
CA ASP A 10 11.31 24.61 8.38
C ASP A 10 9.83 24.64 7.99
N LYS A 11 9.53 25.17 6.80
CA LYS A 11 8.18 25.17 6.18
C LYS A 11 7.54 23.77 6.10
N CYS A 12 8.34 22.74 6.36
CA CYS A 12 7.96 21.35 6.43
C CYS A 12 7.20 21.07 7.74
N PHE A 13 7.74 21.46 8.90
CA PHE A 13 7.17 21.08 10.18
C PHE A 13 6.10 22.08 10.62
N LEU A 14 4.85 21.61 10.69
CA LEU A 14 3.76 22.30 11.39
C LEU A 14 4.05 22.31 12.90
N ASP A 15 3.38 23.18 13.65
CA ASP A 15 3.44 23.21 15.13
C ASP A 15 2.65 22.04 15.76
N THR A 16 2.97 20.81 15.36
CA THR A 16 2.43 19.57 15.94
C THR A 16 3.55 18.62 16.35
N ASN A 17 3.39 18.03 17.54
CA ASN A 17 4.25 16.97 18.02
C ASN A 17 3.76 15.58 17.59
N ASP A 18 2.54 15.49 17.04
CA ASP A 18 1.95 14.22 16.58
C ASP A 18 2.32 13.98 15.10
N PRO A 19 3.19 13.00 14.80
CA PRO A 19 3.59 12.71 13.42
C PRO A 19 2.43 12.21 12.55
N ILE A 20 1.37 11.64 13.14
CA ILE A 20 0.20 11.16 12.40
C ILE A 20 -0.69 12.32 11.99
N GLU A 21 -0.84 13.34 12.83
CA GLU A 21 -1.53 14.57 12.43
C GLU A 21 -0.74 15.31 11.34
N LEU A 22 0.60 15.36 11.43
CA LEU A 22 1.42 15.92 10.35
C LEU A 22 1.25 15.15 9.03
N PHE A 23 1.27 13.82 9.07
CA PHE A 23 0.97 12.97 7.92
C PHE A 23 -0.40 13.28 7.34
N LYS A 24 -1.43 13.35 8.18
CA LYS A 24 -2.82 13.62 7.76
C LYS A 24 -2.94 14.97 7.05
N THR A 25 -2.32 16.02 7.60
CA THR A 25 -2.34 17.35 6.97
C THR A 25 -1.69 17.29 5.60
N TRP A 26 -0.48 16.74 5.49
CA TRP A 26 0.20 16.68 4.20
C TRP A 26 -0.48 15.74 3.20
N PHE A 27 -1.05 14.62 3.65
CA PHE A 27 -1.78 13.70 2.80
C PHE A 27 -3.05 14.33 2.23
N ASN A 28 -3.75 15.16 3.02
CA ASN A 28 -4.89 15.94 2.55
C ASN A 28 -4.50 17.01 1.53
N GLU A 29 -3.31 17.61 1.65
CA GLU A 29 -2.78 18.49 0.60
C GLU A 29 -2.40 17.70 -0.66
N ALA A 30 -1.74 16.55 -0.50
CA ALA A 30 -1.38 15.70 -1.64
C ALA A 30 -2.61 15.24 -2.43
N LYS A 31 -3.73 14.95 -1.74
CA LYS A 31 -5.01 14.64 -2.40
C LYS A 31 -5.53 15.74 -3.32
N LYS A 32 -5.15 16.99 -3.10
CA LYS A 32 -5.57 18.14 -3.91
C LYS A 32 -4.58 18.42 -5.05
N THR A 33 -3.29 18.13 -4.85
CA THR A 33 -2.22 18.63 -5.73
C THR A 33 -1.49 17.55 -6.53
N GLU A 34 -1.44 16.30 -6.05
CA GLU A 34 -0.77 15.23 -6.78
C GLU A 34 -1.60 14.85 -8.02
N PRO A 35 -0.96 14.73 -9.20
CA PRO A 35 -1.68 14.48 -10.45
C PRO A 35 -2.28 13.08 -10.50
N ASN A 36 -1.66 12.09 -9.84
CA ASN A 36 -2.13 10.70 -9.80
C ASN A 36 -1.89 10.10 -8.42
N ASP A 37 -2.84 9.28 -7.96
CA ASP A 37 -2.73 8.38 -6.81
C ASP A 37 -1.91 8.94 -5.62
N PRO A 38 -2.40 9.99 -4.93
CA PRO A 38 -1.72 10.56 -3.76
C PRO A 38 -1.46 9.54 -2.64
N ASN A 39 -2.21 8.43 -2.65
CA ASN A 39 -2.10 7.32 -1.72
C ASN A 39 -1.14 6.21 -2.17
N ALA A 40 -0.49 6.34 -3.33
CA ALA A 40 0.55 5.41 -3.76
C ALA A 40 1.85 5.62 -2.96
N PHE A 41 2.48 4.52 -2.56
CA PHE A 41 3.78 4.54 -1.92
C PHE A 41 4.66 3.36 -2.35
N SER A 42 5.97 3.58 -2.28
CA SER A 42 6.97 2.52 -2.44
C SER A 42 7.07 1.70 -1.16
N LEU A 43 6.78 0.41 -1.24
CA LEU A 43 6.96 -0.55 -0.14
C LEU A 43 8.25 -1.35 -0.35
N ALA A 44 9.23 -1.14 0.51
CA ALA A 44 10.42 -1.98 0.59
C ALA A 44 10.20 -3.12 1.58
N THR A 45 10.53 -4.33 1.16
CA THR A 45 10.61 -5.55 1.99
C THR A 45 11.95 -6.21 1.72
N ALA A 46 12.39 -7.12 2.58
CA ALA A 46 13.56 -7.95 2.33
C ALA A 46 13.24 -9.41 2.63
N ASP A 47 13.89 -10.34 1.93
CA ASP A 47 13.78 -11.76 2.26
C ASP A 47 14.54 -12.13 3.55
N SER A 48 14.53 -13.42 3.91
CA SER A 48 15.28 -13.96 5.06
C SER A 48 16.80 -13.73 5.00
N LYS A 49 17.36 -13.48 3.82
CA LYS A 49 18.80 -13.16 3.63
C LYS A 49 19.08 -11.65 3.64
N GLY A 50 18.04 -10.82 3.78
CA GLY A 50 18.16 -9.37 3.73
C GLY A 50 18.22 -8.80 2.32
N PHE A 51 17.94 -9.58 1.27
CA PHE A 51 17.92 -9.08 -0.10
C PHE A 51 16.68 -8.20 -0.32
N PRO A 52 16.85 -6.91 -0.69
CA PRO A 52 15.74 -5.98 -0.76
C PRO A 52 14.91 -6.16 -2.04
N SER A 53 13.62 -5.86 -1.94
CA SER A 53 12.73 -5.71 -3.09
C SER A 53 11.74 -4.57 -2.83
N VAL A 54 11.47 -3.79 -3.86
CA VAL A 54 10.61 -2.59 -3.80
C VAL A 54 9.57 -2.62 -4.91
N ARG A 55 8.37 -2.08 -4.61
CA ARG A 55 7.26 -1.93 -5.55
C ARG A 55 6.27 -0.90 -5.04
N ILE A 56 5.43 -0.39 -5.92
CA ILE A 56 4.31 0.49 -5.55
C ILE A 56 3.14 -0.34 -5.01
N VAL A 57 2.55 0.14 -3.92
CA VAL A 57 1.25 -0.29 -3.40
C VAL A 57 0.43 0.94 -3.00
N LEU A 58 -0.84 0.75 -2.68
CA LEU A 58 -1.74 1.83 -2.31
C LEU A 58 -2.08 1.78 -0.82
N LEU A 59 -1.98 2.92 -0.16
CA LEU A 59 -2.53 3.12 1.17
C LEU A 59 -4.05 3.07 1.08
N LYS A 60 -4.67 2.28 1.95
CA LYS A 60 -6.12 2.09 2.00
C LYS A 60 -6.73 2.67 3.27
N ASP A 61 -6.03 2.57 4.38
CA ASP A 61 -6.44 3.20 5.63
C ASP A 61 -5.23 3.47 6.53
N TYR A 62 -5.39 4.31 7.54
CA TYR A 62 -4.40 4.57 8.57
C TYR A 62 -5.06 5.15 9.82
N ASN A 63 -4.47 4.90 10.98
CA ASN A 63 -4.86 5.51 12.24
C ASN A 63 -3.62 5.87 13.08
N LYS A 64 -3.82 6.24 14.35
CA LYS A 64 -2.72 6.63 15.25
C LYS A 64 -1.61 5.60 15.40
N ASN A 65 -1.89 4.32 15.15
CA ASN A 65 -1.00 3.21 15.46
C ASN A 65 -0.54 2.42 14.22
N ARG A 66 -1.19 2.56 13.06
CA ARG A 66 -0.90 1.72 11.89
C ARG A 66 -1.28 2.37 10.56
N PHE A 67 -0.63 1.89 9.49
CA PHE A 67 -0.94 2.17 8.09
C PHE A 67 -1.28 0.85 7.40
N ILE A 68 -2.34 0.84 6.59
CA ILE A 68 -2.92 -0.39 6.03
C ILE A 68 -2.85 -0.35 4.49
N PHE A 69 -2.35 -1.44 3.93
CA PHE A 69 -2.44 -1.77 2.51
C PHE A 69 -2.88 -3.23 2.38
N TYR A 70 -3.51 -3.58 1.25
CA TYR A 70 -3.95 -4.95 0.99
C TYR A 70 -3.19 -5.52 -0.21
N SER A 71 -2.82 -6.80 -0.13
CA SER A 71 -2.08 -7.48 -1.19
C SER A 71 -2.38 -8.97 -1.23
N ASN A 72 -1.88 -9.65 -2.28
CA ASN A 72 -2.00 -11.10 -2.39
C ASN A 72 -1.00 -11.78 -1.43
N LEU A 73 -1.48 -12.65 -0.54
CA LEU A 73 -0.67 -13.36 0.47
C LEU A 73 0.35 -14.35 -0.11
N ASN A 74 0.24 -14.68 -1.38
CA ASN A 74 1.14 -15.57 -2.12
C ASN A 74 2.13 -14.80 -3.03
N SER A 75 2.10 -13.47 -3.03
CA SER A 75 3.04 -12.67 -3.80
C SER A 75 4.43 -12.63 -3.16
N GLN A 76 5.46 -12.29 -3.96
CA GLN A 76 6.84 -12.20 -3.49
C GLN A 76 6.98 -11.33 -2.22
N LYS A 77 6.32 -10.16 -2.18
CA LYS A 77 6.39 -9.26 -1.02
C LYS A 77 5.80 -9.90 0.24
N SER A 78 4.71 -10.65 0.11
CA SER A 78 4.03 -11.30 1.23
C SER A 78 4.84 -12.47 1.75
N LEU A 79 5.51 -13.22 0.85
CA LEU A 79 6.46 -14.25 1.24
C LEU A 79 7.66 -13.64 1.99
N SER A 80 8.25 -12.55 1.48
CA SER A 80 9.30 -11.82 2.19
C SER A 80 8.85 -11.32 3.57
N ILE A 81 7.64 -10.77 3.70
CA ILE A 81 7.09 -10.28 4.98
C ILE A 81 6.89 -11.42 5.98
N LYS A 82 6.46 -12.61 5.53
CA LYS A 82 6.31 -13.79 6.40
C LYS A 82 7.65 -14.23 6.99
N GLU A 83 8.73 -14.14 6.23
CA GLU A 83 10.08 -14.51 6.69
C GLU A 83 10.77 -13.39 7.47
N ASN A 84 10.50 -12.13 7.11
CA ASN A 84 11.12 -10.95 7.69
C ASN A 84 10.05 -9.82 7.79
N PRO A 85 9.36 -9.70 8.94
CA PRO A 85 8.22 -8.82 9.12
C PRO A 85 8.63 -7.36 9.37
N LYS A 86 9.62 -6.87 8.61
CA LYS A 86 10.12 -5.49 8.66
C LYS A 86 9.92 -4.85 7.29
N GLY A 87 9.51 -3.59 7.27
CA GLY A 87 9.41 -2.86 6.01
C GLY A 87 9.55 -1.36 6.16
N GLU A 88 9.68 -0.73 5.00
CA GLU A 88 9.75 0.71 4.83
C GLU A 88 8.67 1.14 3.82
N MET A 89 7.90 2.16 4.17
CA MET A 89 6.99 2.84 3.27
C MET A 89 7.56 4.21 2.92
N CYS A 90 7.58 4.55 1.63
CA CYS A 90 8.03 5.87 1.16
C CYS A 90 6.99 6.49 0.22
N PHE A 91 6.37 7.58 0.67
CA PHE A 91 5.60 8.47 -0.20
C PHE A 91 6.53 9.53 -0.77
N TYR A 92 6.40 9.80 -2.06
CA TYR A 92 7.04 10.95 -2.69
C TYR A 92 5.99 11.73 -3.50
N TRP A 93 5.67 12.92 -3.01
CA TRP A 93 4.71 13.83 -3.63
C TRP A 93 5.46 14.95 -4.33
N LYS A 94 5.63 14.79 -5.64
CA LYS A 94 6.43 15.69 -6.46
C LYS A 94 5.82 17.10 -6.53
N SER A 95 4.49 17.21 -6.53
CA SER A 95 3.79 18.51 -6.54
C SER A 95 4.03 19.33 -5.27
N LEU A 96 4.31 18.64 -4.16
CA LEU A 96 4.58 19.25 -2.86
C LEU A 96 6.06 19.34 -2.53
N SER A 97 6.95 18.75 -3.34
CA SER A 97 8.37 18.54 -3.02
C SER A 97 8.56 17.90 -1.65
N ARG A 98 7.72 16.91 -1.31
CA ARG A 98 7.71 16.25 0.01
C ARG A 98 7.89 14.75 -0.09
N GLN A 99 8.62 14.21 0.88
CA GLN A 99 8.80 12.78 1.07
C GLN A 99 8.41 12.41 2.50
N ILE A 100 7.63 11.33 2.65
CA ILE A 100 7.32 10.74 3.96
C ILE A 100 7.85 9.33 4.00
N ARG A 101 8.60 9.01 5.06
CA ARG A 101 9.12 7.68 5.34
C ARG A 101 8.50 7.15 6.62
N ILE A 102 8.02 5.92 6.56
CA ILE A 102 7.46 5.20 7.70
C ILE A 102 8.16 3.84 7.76
N SER A 103 8.82 3.57 8.88
CA SER A 103 9.56 2.32 9.12
C SER A 103 8.90 1.57 10.26
N GLY A 104 8.76 0.26 10.15
CA GLY A 104 8.19 -0.52 11.24
C GLY A 104 7.98 -1.99 10.95
N PRO A 105 7.45 -2.72 11.94
CA PRO A 105 7.00 -4.08 11.73
C PRO A 105 5.77 -4.12 10.83
N ILE A 106 5.61 -5.21 10.07
CA ILE A 106 4.43 -5.48 9.27
C ILE A 106 3.73 -6.71 9.85
N SER A 107 2.43 -6.58 10.13
CA SER A 107 1.58 -7.67 10.60
C SER A 107 0.35 -7.80 9.70
N GLN A 108 -0.19 -9.01 9.58
CA GLN A 108 -1.45 -9.24 8.87
C GLN A 108 -2.61 -8.62 9.68
N VAL A 109 -3.56 -8.01 8.97
CA VAL A 109 -4.85 -7.60 9.56
C VAL A 109 -5.71 -8.84 9.84
N SER A 110 -6.77 -8.71 10.65
CA SER A 110 -7.72 -9.81 10.84
C SER A 110 -8.39 -10.20 9.52
N ASP A 111 -8.79 -11.46 9.38
CA ASP A 111 -9.52 -11.93 8.21
C ASP A 111 -10.82 -11.13 7.98
N GLN A 112 -11.54 -10.78 9.06
CA GLN A 112 -12.73 -9.91 8.97
C GLN A 112 -12.43 -8.54 8.33
N GLU A 113 -11.40 -7.83 8.80
CA GLU A 113 -10.97 -6.54 8.22
C GLU A 113 -10.56 -6.68 6.73
N ALA A 114 -9.92 -7.81 6.37
CA ALA A 114 -9.58 -8.12 4.98
C ALA A 114 -10.81 -8.39 4.12
N ASP A 115 -11.79 -9.15 4.62
CA ASP A 115 -13.04 -9.48 3.95
C ASP A 115 -13.92 -8.23 3.78
N ASP A 116 -14.03 -7.39 4.81
CA ASP A 116 -14.75 -6.13 4.78
C ASP A 116 -14.22 -5.23 3.66
N TYR A 117 -12.89 -5.04 3.60
CA TYR A 117 -12.26 -4.31 2.52
C TYR A 117 -12.47 -4.98 1.16
N TYR A 118 -12.30 -6.31 1.08
CA TYR A 118 -12.48 -7.05 -0.16
C TYR A 118 -13.87 -6.86 -0.74
N ASN A 119 -14.89 -6.84 0.10
CA ASN A 119 -16.29 -6.68 -0.29
C ASN A 119 -16.58 -5.30 -0.90
N THR A 120 -15.86 -4.25 -0.49
CA THR A 120 -15.96 -2.91 -1.10
C THR A 120 -15.40 -2.81 -2.52
N ARG A 121 -14.61 -3.80 -2.98
CA ARG A 121 -13.90 -3.69 -4.26
C ARG A 121 -14.87 -3.83 -5.44
N PRO A 122 -14.68 -3.07 -6.53
CA PRO A 122 -15.44 -3.27 -7.77
C PRO A 122 -15.31 -4.72 -8.26
N TYR A 123 -16.38 -5.26 -8.84
CA TYR A 123 -16.43 -6.65 -9.31
C TYR A 123 -15.22 -7.02 -10.20
N GLY A 124 -14.87 -6.20 -11.19
CA GLY A 124 -13.70 -6.44 -12.05
C GLY A 124 -12.38 -6.52 -11.27
N SER A 125 -12.25 -5.77 -10.18
CA SER A 125 -11.09 -5.84 -9.27
C SER A 125 -11.08 -7.12 -8.44
N LYS A 126 -12.25 -7.59 -7.99
CA LYS A 126 -12.42 -8.89 -7.31
C LYS A 126 -12.01 -10.04 -8.25
N ILE A 127 -12.54 -10.06 -9.47
CA ILE A 127 -12.20 -11.06 -10.50
C ILE A 127 -10.72 -11.03 -10.86
N GLY A 128 -10.13 -9.85 -11.06
CA GLY A 128 -8.70 -9.73 -11.34
C GLY A 128 -7.82 -10.30 -10.23
N ALA A 129 -8.23 -10.15 -8.97
CA ALA A 129 -7.51 -10.71 -7.83
C ALA A 129 -7.62 -12.25 -7.77
N TRP A 130 -8.76 -12.83 -8.15
CA TRP A 130 -8.93 -14.29 -8.26
C TRP A 130 -8.13 -14.89 -9.42
N ALA A 131 -8.15 -14.23 -10.57
CA ALA A 131 -7.50 -14.71 -11.79
C ALA A 131 -5.97 -14.64 -11.70
N SER A 132 -5.43 -13.61 -11.04
CA SER A 132 -4.01 -13.35 -11.02
C SER A 132 -3.28 -14.11 -9.92
N LYS A 133 -2.42 -15.04 -10.31
CA LYS A 133 -1.37 -15.61 -9.43
C LYS A 133 -0.21 -14.61 -9.32
N GLN A 134 -0.42 -13.54 -8.55
CA GLN A 134 0.51 -12.40 -8.47
C GLN A 134 1.95 -12.86 -8.18
N SER A 135 2.90 -12.36 -8.98
CA SER A 135 4.34 -12.68 -8.93
C SER A 135 4.75 -14.07 -9.44
N GLN A 136 3.82 -14.89 -9.96
CA GLN A 136 4.18 -16.10 -10.70
C GLN A 136 4.48 -15.78 -12.17
N VAL A 137 5.40 -16.55 -12.76
CA VAL A 137 5.73 -16.46 -14.19
C VAL A 137 4.51 -16.89 -15.01
N LEU A 138 4.16 -16.07 -16.00
CA LEU A 138 3.15 -16.40 -17.02
C LEU A 138 3.87 -16.82 -18.29
N GLN A 139 3.40 -17.88 -18.97
CA GLN A 139 4.00 -18.30 -20.24
C GLN A 139 3.65 -17.32 -21.34
N ASN A 140 2.41 -16.84 -21.37
CA ASN A 140 1.96 -15.84 -22.33
C ASN A 140 0.79 -15.00 -21.81
N ARG A 141 0.45 -13.93 -22.55
CA ARG A 141 -0.65 -13.02 -22.21
C ARG A 141 -2.03 -13.69 -22.29
N GLN A 142 -2.20 -14.70 -23.16
CA GLN A 142 -3.48 -15.39 -23.34
C GLN A 142 -3.86 -16.20 -22.10
N ASP A 143 -2.88 -16.78 -21.39
CA ASP A 143 -3.11 -17.48 -20.12
C ASP A 143 -3.84 -16.58 -19.11
N LEU A 144 -3.39 -15.33 -18.95
CA LEU A 144 -4.02 -14.39 -18.03
C LEU A 144 -5.46 -14.04 -18.45
N LYS A 145 -5.71 -13.90 -19.75
CA LYS A 145 -7.07 -13.64 -20.26
C LYS A 145 -7.99 -14.83 -19.99
N ASN A 146 -7.49 -16.05 -20.19
CA ASN A 146 -8.25 -17.27 -19.94
C ASN A 146 -8.60 -17.39 -18.46
N LEU A 147 -7.61 -17.19 -17.56
CA LEU A 147 -7.83 -17.17 -16.11
C LEU A 147 -8.86 -16.12 -15.68
N PHE A 148 -8.87 -14.95 -16.32
CA PHE A 148 -9.86 -13.91 -16.06
C PHE A 148 -11.27 -14.35 -16.46
N ILE A 149 -11.42 -14.92 -17.66
CA ILE A 149 -12.71 -15.44 -18.16
C ILE A 149 -13.23 -16.58 -17.29
N GLU A 150 -12.36 -17.52 -16.91
CA GLU A 150 -12.68 -18.64 -16.02
C GLU A 150 -13.12 -18.14 -14.63
N SER A 151 -12.40 -17.17 -14.07
CA SER A 151 -12.76 -16.56 -12.78
C SER A 151 -14.11 -15.84 -12.85
N LYS A 152 -14.40 -15.14 -13.96
CA LYS A 152 -15.70 -14.50 -14.19
C LYS A 152 -16.84 -15.51 -14.27
N LYS A 153 -16.61 -16.68 -14.89
CA LYS A 153 -17.60 -17.77 -14.93
C LYS A 153 -17.83 -18.41 -13.57
N LYS A 154 -16.77 -18.54 -12.77
CA LYS A 154 -16.82 -19.17 -11.45
C LYS A 154 -17.46 -18.29 -10.39
N TYR A 155 -17.23 -16.98 -10.44
CA TYR A 155 -17.71 -16.00 -9.47
C TYR A 155 -18.59 -14.97 -10.21
N SER A 156 -19.91 -15.22 -10.25
CA SER A 156 -20.89 -14.31 -10.88
C SER A 156 -21.03 -12.99 -10.09
N GLU A 157 -21.67 -11.98 -10.68
CA GLU A 157 -21.85 -10.65 -10.06
C GLU A 157 -22.71 -10.66 -8.77
N GLU A 158 -23.42 -11.75 -8.48
CA GLU A 158 -24.41 -11.86 -7.40
C GLU A 158 -23.89 -12.53 -6.10
N GLN A 159 -22.57 -12.62 -5.90
CA GLN A 159 -21.95 -13.05 -4.62
C GLN A 159 -21.25 -11.88 -3.92
#